data_AF-A0A925RVZ3-F1
#
_entry.id   AF-A0A925RVZ3-F1
#
_cell.length_a   1.000
_cell.length_b   1.000
_cell.length_c   1.000
_cell.angle_alpha   90.00
_cell.angle_beta   90.00
_cell.angle_gamma   90.00
#
_symmetry.space_group_name_H-M   'P 1'
#
loop_
_entity.id
_entity.type
_entity.pdbx_description
1 polymer ?
#
loop_
_entity_poly.entity_id
_entity_poly.type
_entity_poly.pdbx_seq_one_letter_code
_entity_poly.pdbx_strand_id
1 'polypeptide(L)'
;MSQIGDYSFAALQYVLPKHLLSRWVYRITRSQNARLRNRALSMFLRHYAVDMQEAVESNPFAYPSFNAFFTRALKPAARPIATEADAYVSPVDGTVSQCGTIDKDSILQ
;
A
#
# COMPACT_ATOMS: atom_id res chain seq x y z
N MET A 1 -14.10 13.82 -16.40
CA MET A 1 -12.72 13.29 -16.38
C MET A 1 -12.22 13.27 -17.81
N SER A 2 -11.04 13.84 -18.09
CA SER A 2 -10.58 14.06 -19.47
C SER A 2 -10.09 12.75 -20.08
N GLN A 3 -10.83 12.22 -21.07
CA GLN A 3 -10.49 10.96 -21.77
C GLN A 3 -9.04 10.94 -22.28
N ILE A 4 -8.48 12.08 -22.69
CA ILE A 4 -7.10 12.20 -23.19
C ILE A 4 -6.06 11.90 -22.09
N GLY A 5 -6.34 12.33 -20.85
CA GLY A 5 -5.45 12.09 -19.72
C GLY A 5 -5.35 10.60 -19.40
N ASP A 6 -6.49 9.90 -19.43
CA ASP A 6 -6.57 8.47 -19.14
C ASP A 6 -5.82 7.64 -20.19
N TYR A 7 -6.00 7.96 -21.48
CA TYR A 7 -5.26 7.30 -22.56
C TYR A 7 -3.74 7.55 -22.47
N SER A 8 -3.34 8.78 -22.14
CA SER A 8 -1.92 9.13 -22.00
C SER A 8 -1.26 8.38 -20.83
N PHE A 9 -1.97 8.27 -19.71
CA PHE A 9 -1.53 7.50 -18.56
C PHE A 9 -1.42 6.01 -18.87
N ALA A 10 -2.42 5.44 -19.56
CA ALA A 10 -2.39 4.06 -20.00
C ALA A 10 -1.21 3.80 -20.96
N ALA A 11 -1.00 4.67 -21.95
CA ALA A 11 0.12 4.56 -22.89
C ALA A 11 1.48 4.57 -22.15
N LEU A 12 1.65 5.45 -21.16
CA LEU A 12 2.84 5.45 -20.31
C LEU A 12 3.03 4.10 -19.58
N GLN A 13 1.97 3.54 -19.01
CA GLN A 13 2.02 2.24 -18.33
C GLN A 13 2.32 1.06 -19.26
N TYR A 14 1.98 1.17 -20.54
CA TYR A 14 2.33 0.17 -21.56
C TYR A 14 3.82 0.20 -21.92
N VAL A 15 4.41 1.40 -22.04
CA VAL A 15 5.82 1.57 -22.42
C VAL A 15 6.77 1.32 -21.26
N LEU A 16 6.35 1.61 -20.02
CA LEU A 16 7.20 1.50 -18.84
C LEU A 16 7.67 0.06 -18.60
N PRO A 17 8.99 -0.22 -18.46
CA PRO A 17 9.50 -1.55 -18.16
C PRO A 17 9.23 -1.92 -16.68
N LYS A 18 7.99 -2.32 -16.39
CA LYS A 18 7.44 -2.56 -15.05
C LYS A 18 8.29 -3.52 -14.20
N HIS A 19 8.78 -4.61 -14.78
CA HIS A 19 9.64 -5.57 -14.04
C HIS A 19 10.99 -4.98 -13.64
N LEU A 20 11.61 -4.19 -14.52
CA LEU A 20 12.87 -3.53 -14.21
C LEU A 20 12.66 -2.51 -13.10
N LEU A 21 11.64 -1.65 -13.24
CA LEU A 21 11.29 -0.66 -12.23
C LEU A 21 10.99 -1.32 -10.87
N SER A 22 10.19 -2.38 -10.86
CA SER A 22 9.88 -3.14 -9.64
C SER A 22 11.14 -3.68 -8.96
N ARG A 23 12.11 -4.20 -9.71
CA ARG A 23 13.41 -4.65 -9.16
C ARG A 23 14.23 -3.51 -8.57
N TRP A 24 14.21 -2.33 -9.18
CA TRP A 24 14.87 -1.14 -8.62
C TRP A 24 14.20 -0.70 -7.31
N VAL A 25 12.87 -0.59 -7.31
CA VAL A 25 12.09 -0.22 -6.12
C VAL A 25 12.33 -1.24 -5.01
N TYR A 26 12.30 -2.55 -5.30
CA TYR A 26 12.60 -3.61 -4.33
C TYR A 26 13.94 -3.42 -3.62
N ARG A 27 15.00 -3.07 -4.36
CA ARG A 27 16.34 -2.81 -3.81
C ARG A 27 16.36 -1.54 -2.96
N ILE A 28 15.72 -0.48 -3.44
CA ILE A 28 15.64 0.80 -2.71
C ILE A 28 14.90 0.62 -1.39
N THR A 29 13.74 -0.03 -1.41
CA THR A 29 12.88 -0.17 -0.21
C THR A 29 13.51 -1.03 0.87
N ARG A 30 14.39 -1.97 0.51
CA ARG A 30 15.13 -2.83 1.45
C ARG A 30 16.50 -2.30 1.85
N SER A 31 16.94 -1.18 1.28
CA SER A 31 18.21 -0.56 1.68
C SER A 31 18.13 -0.05 3.12
N GLN A 32 19.17 -0.33 3.91
CA GLN A 32 19.33 0.19 5.26
C GLN A 32 20.15 1.49 5.31
N ASN A 33 20.54 2.04 4.15
CA ASN A 33 21.20 3.34 4.10
C ASN A 33 20.26 4.44 4.63
N ALA A 34 20.62 5.05 5.75
CA ALA A 34 19.76 6.00 6.45
C ALA A 34 19.34 7.20 5.58
N ARG A 35 20.23 7.73 4.73
CA ARG A 35 19.89 8.86 3.85
C ARG A 35 18.87 8.46 2.80
N LEU A 36 19.08 7.31 2.15
CA LEU A 36 18.17 6.80 1.12
C LEU A 36 16.80 6.48 1.70
N ARG A 37 16.77 5.72 2.80
CA ARG A 37 15.55 5.33 3.50
C ARG A 37 14.78 6.55 3.99
N ASN A 38 15.43 7.48 4.70
CA ASN A 38 14.74 8.64 5.26
C ASN A 38 14.16 9.53 4.15
N ARG A 39 14.86 9.70 3.02
CA ARG A 39 14.30 10.42 1.86
C ARG A 39 13.07 9.73 1.28
N ALA A 40 13.11 8.40 1.12
CA ALA A 40 11.96 7.63 0.63
C ALA A 40 10.76 7.74 1.58
N LEU A 41 10.98 7.60 2.90
CA LEU A 41 9.95 7.76 3.93
C LEU A 41 9.37 9.17 3.94
N SER A 42 10.20 10.22 3.94
CA SER A 42 9.74 11.60 3.90
C SER A 42 8.94 11.92 2.65
N MET A 43 9.31 11.37 1.48
CA MET A 43 8.50 11.51 0.28
C MET A 43 7.13 10.86 0.46
N PHE A 44 7.10 9.63 0.98
CA PHE A 44 5.88 8.87 1.17
C PHE A 44 4.93 9.54 2.17
N LEU A 45 5.42 9.93 3.35
CA LEU A 45 4.63 10.59 4.40
C LEU A 45 4.10 11.97 3.99
N ARG A 46 4.74 12.63 3.03
CA ARG A 46 4.23 13.90 2.48
C ARG A 46 3.08 13.68 1.50
N HIS A 47 3.05 12.54 0.82
CA HIS A 47 2.04 12.27 -0.21
C HIS A 47 0.86 11.48 0.34
N TYR A 48 1.09 10.64 1.35
CA TYR A 48 0.08 9.79 1.98
C TYR A 48 -0.12 10.22 3.44
N ALA A 49 -1.36 10.46 3.83
CA ALA A 49 -1.76 10.77 5.20
C ALA A 49 -1.72 9.50 6.08
N VAL A 50 -0.52 9.01 6.37
CA VAL A 50 -0.33 7.81 7.20
C VAL A 50 -0.50 8.17 8.68
N ASP A 51 -1.46 7.54 9.35
CA ASP A 51 -1.56 7.64 10.80
C ASP A 51 -0.51 6.74 11.48
N MET A 52 0.45 7.37 12.14
CA MET A 52 1.50 6.69 12.88
C MET A 52 1.11 6.34 14.32
N GLN A 53 -0.03 6.85 14.81
CA GLN A 53 -0.52 6.53 16.15
C GLN A 53 -1.03 5.09 16.23
N GLU A 54 -1.45 4.51 15.12
CA GLU A 54 -1.86 3.11 15.04
C GLU A 54 -0.68 2.13 15.02
N ALA A 55 0.51 2.59 14.65
CA ALA A 55 1.70 1.73 14.54
C ALA A 55 2.30 1.43 15.92
N VAL A 56 2.85 0.22 16.10
CA VAL A 56 3.58 -0.16 17.33
C VAL A 56 4.79 0.75 17.55
N GLU A 57 5.58 0.97 16.50
CA GLU A 57 6.63 2.01 16.48
C GLU A 57 6.08 3.25 15.78
N SER A 58 5.84 4.30 16.56
CA SER A 58 5.20 5.54 16.10
C SER A 58 6.19 6.51 15.43
N ASN A 59 7.50 6.36 15.63
CA ASN A 59 8.51 7.12 14.91
C ASN A 59 8.81 6.46 13.55
N PRO A 60 8.39 7.04 12.41
CA PRO A 60 8.62 6.43 11.10
C PRO A 60 10.11 6.31 10.73
N PHE A 61 10.99 7.11 11.32
CA PHE A 61 12.43 7.06 11.03
C PHE A 61 13.21 6.06 11.90
N ALA A 62 12.56 5.42 12.87
CA ALA A 62 13.13 4.34 13.67
C ALA A 62 13.23 3.01 12.90
N TYR A 63 12.43 2.84 11.84
CA TYR A 63 12.46 1.62 11.03
C TYR A 63 13.78 1.49 10.25
N PRO A 64 14.35 0.27 10.13
CA PRO A 64 15.66 0.05 9.50
C PRO A 64 15.63 0.18 7.97
N SER A 65 14.47 0.05 7.33
CA SER A 65 14.27 0.19 5.88
C SER A 65 12.88 0.75 5.58
N PHE A 66 12.63 1.24 4.36
CA PHE A 66 11.29 1.67 3.96
C PHE A 66 10.33 0.47 3.96
N ASN A 67 10.80 -0.71 3.54
CA ASN A 67 9.98 -1.92 3.52
C ASN A 67 9.55 -2.32 4.94
N ALA A 68 10.42 -2.16 5.94
CA ALA A 68 10.06 -2.43 7.34
C ALA A 68 8.96 -1.48 7.85
N PHE A 69 9.00 -0.21 7.45
CA PHE A 69 7.92 0.76 7.70
C PHE A 69 6.64 0.41 6.92
N PHE A 70 6.77 -0.02 5.67
CA PHE A 70 5.63 -0.34 4.80
C PHE A 70 4.83 -1.53 5.34
N THR A 71 5.50 -2.52 5.92
CA THR A 71 4.89 -3.68 6.59
C THR A 71 4.86 -3.49 8.11
N ARG A 72 4.78 -2.25 8.61
CA ARG A 72 4.78 -1.97 10.05
C ARG A 72 3.65 -2.72 10.76
N ALA A 73 3.94 -3.22 11.96
CA ALA A 73 2.92 -3.79 12.82
C ALA A 73 2.02 -2.68 13.37
N LEU A 74 0.71 -2.93 13.37
CA LEU A 74 -0.26 -2.10 14.06
C LEU A 74 -0.40 -2.53 15.52
N LYS A 75 -0.82 -1.61 16.37
CA LYS A 75 -1.16 -1.88 17.76
C LYS A 75 -2.31 -2.91 17.80
N PRO A 76 -2.29 -3.90 18.70
CA PRO A 76 -3.34 -4.94 18.75
C PRO A 76 -4.75 -4.37 18.91
N ALA A 77 -4.90 -3.25 19.61
CA ALA A 77 -6.17 -2.58 19.83
C ALA A 77 -6.67 -1.75 18.64
N ALA A 78 -5.87 -1.56 17.58
CA ALA A 78 -6.24 -0.70 16.44
C ALA A 78 -7.32 -1.33 15.55
N ARG A 79 -7.46 -2.66 15.55
CA ARG A 79 -8.41 -3.42 14.73
C ARG A 79 -9.07 -4.52 15.57
N PRO A 80 -10.05 -4.20 16.43
CA PRO A 80 -10.82 -5.22 17.12
C PRO A 80 -11.53 -6.13 16.11
N ILE A 81 -11.41 -7.44 16.29
CA ILE A 81 -12.01 -8.45 15.41
C ILE A 81 -13.33 -8.92 16.03
N ALA A 82 -14.37 -9.03 15.21
CA ALA A 82 -15.66 -9.58 15.60
C ALA A 82 -15.51 -11.01 16.15
N THR A 83 -16.26 -11.36 17.20
CA THR A 83 -16.13 -12.65 17.91
C THR A 83 -17.28 -13.62 17.61
N GLU A 84 -18.32 -13.12 16.94
CA GLU A 84 -19.49 -13.87 16.53
C GLU A 84 -19.11 -14.93 15.49
N ALA A 85 -19.62 -16.15 15.65
CA ALA A 85 -19.26 -17.28 14.79
C ALA A 85 -19.63 -17.08 13.32
N ASP A 86 -20.70 -16.33 13.05
CA ASP A 86 -21.23 -16.08 11.71
C ASP A 86 -20.83 -14.68 11.15
N ALA A 87 -19.90 -13.98 11.81
CA ALA A 87 -19.43 -12.69 11.33
C ALA A 87 -18.42 -12.82 10.18
N TYR A 88 -18.66 -12.07 9.11
CA TYR A 88 -17.64 -11.78 8.11
C TYR A 88 -16.89 -10.51 8.48
N VAL A 89 -15.56 -10.57 8.49
CA VAL A 89 -14.70 -9.42 8.76
C VAL A 89 -13.94 -9.02 7.50
N SER A 90 -13.60 -7.73 7.37
CA SER A 90 -12.73 -7.29 6.29
C SER A 90 -11.33 -7.92 6.45
N PRO A 91 -10.73 -8.46 5.38
CA PRO A 91 -9.40 -9.05 5.46
C PRO A 91 -8.28 -8.00 5.52
N VAL A 92 -8.56 -6.75 5.10
CA VAL A 92 -7.58 -5.68 4.96
C VAL A 92 -8.18 -4.31 5.24
N ASP A 93 -7.31 -3.34 5.52
CA ASP A 93 -7.65 -1.92 5.48
C ASP A 93 -7.67 -1.43 4.02
N GLY A 94 -8.77 -0.83 3.58
CA GLY A 94 -8.86 -0.32 2.21
C GLY A 94 -10.26 0.10 1.82
N THR A 95 -10.51 0.11 0.51
CA THR A 95 -11.80 0.47 -0.09
C THR A 95 -12.23 -0.64 -1.03
N VAL A 96 -13.52 -0.98 -0.99
CA VAL A 96 -14.11 -1.96 -1.91
C VAL A 96 -14.13 -1.34 -3.32
N SER A 97 -13.46 -1.99 -4.27
CA SER A 97 -13.47 -1.56 -5.68
C SER A 97 -14.77 -1.98 -6.37
N GLN A 98 -15.12 -3.26 -6.28
CA GLN A 98 -16.34 -3.84 -6.82
C GLN A 98 -16.89 -4.86 -5.82
N CYS A 99 -18.20 -4.97 -5.70
CA CYS A 99 -18.87 -6.05 -4.95
C CYS A 99 -20.14 -6.49 -5.68
N GLY A 100 -20.45 -7.78 -5.63
CA GLY A 100 -21.62 -8.33 -6.30
C GLY A 100 -21.60 -9.84 -6.39
N THR A 101 -22.59 -10.39 -7.09
CA THR A 101 -22.69 -11.82 -7.38
C THR A 101 -21.79 -12.20 -8.54
N ILE A 102 -21.17 -13.38 -8.45
CA ILE A 102 -20.46 -14.00 -9.58
C ILE A 102 -21.52 -14.54 -10.55
N ASP A 103 -21.38 -14.26 -11.85
CA ASP A 103 -22.24 -14.81 -12.91
C ASP A 103 -21.47 -15.84 -13.72
N LYS A 104 -21.74 -17.13 -13.47
CA LYS A 104 -21.01 -18.26 -14.06
C LYS A 104 -19.49 -18.09 -13.87
N ASP A 105 -18.76 -17.86 -14.95
CA ASP A 105 -17.31 -17.67 -14.97
C ASP A 105 -16.89 -16.19 -15.03
N SER A 106 -17.83 -15.27 -14.77
CA SER A 106 -17.62 -13.82 -14.90
C SER A 106 -17.70 -13.09 -13.55
N ILE A 107 -16.81 -12.13 -13.39
CA ILE A 107 -16.75 -11.19 -12.27
C ILE A 107 -16.73 -9.74 -12.77
N LEU A 108 -17.19 -8.81 -11.94
CA LEU A 108 -17.08 -7.37 -12.19
C LEU A 108 -15.67 -6.88 -11.83
N GLN A 109 -15.02 -6.13 -12.73
CA GLN A 109 -13.66 -5.59 -12.55
C GLN A 109 -13.58 -4.12 -12.92
#